data_AF-A0A1S2KGA4-F1
#
_entry.id   AF-A0A1S2KGA4-F1
#
_cell.length_a   1.000
_cell.length_b   1.000
_cell.length_c   1.000
_cell.angle_alpha   90.00
_cell.angle_beta   90.00
_cell.angle_gamma   90.00
#
_symmetry.space_group_name_H-M   'P 1'
#
loop_
_entity.id
_entity.type
_entity.pdbx_description
1 polymer ?
#
loop_
_entity_poly.entity_id
_entity_poly.type
_entity_poly.pdbx_seq_one_letter_code
_entity_poly.pdbx_strand_id
1 'polypeptide(L)'
;MENRELWFDENGQPAILTLARLIDALSRDEDFVSVAKLYAPRTDLAKVVAELITDEHVPFLSALRYKPSGLKKRADWEEVWDLQRKEDAAPDEPAKRKIRDSIPVPPKYTSADFLRPSYWRARGKLDVPKERFISYGQANTATPELYGWAGWDHREQAQALATYFTNTALSTEEITPFLAGLLELQPWLFQWHHEFDMLYSGSPADFFAGYRQQKQGEHGLTDDDLRDWRPPAATRGRRAAVKQ
;
A
#
# COMPACT_ATOMS: atom_id res chain seq x y z
N MET A 1 -9.08 14.99 7.74
CA MET A 1 -8.76 13.60 7.33
C MET A 1 -7.27 13.34 7.21
N GLU A 2 -6.46 14.28 6.71
CA GLU A 2 -5.00 14.10 6.56
C GLU A 2 -4.16 14.70 7.70
N ASN A 3 -4.80 15.12 8.80
CA ASN A 3 -4.05 15.53 9.98
C ASN A 3 -3.21 14.33 10.44
N ARG A 4 -1.89 14.52 10.55
CA ARG A 4 -0.93 13.50 10.96
C ARG A 4 -1.39 12.79 12.22
N GLU A 5 -1.89 13.52 13.22
CA GLU A 5 -2.29 12.96 14.51
C GLU A 5 -3.38 11.88 14.42
N LEU A 6 -4.20 11.88 13.36
CA LEU A 6 -5.19 10.81 13.13
C LEU A 6 -4.53 9.46 12.83
N TRP A 7 -3.30 9.46 12.33
CA TRP A 7 -2.64 8.29 11.75
C TRP A 7 -1.50 7.76 12.63
N PHE A 8 -1.40 8.25 13.86
CA PHE A 8 -0.46 7.77 14.86
C PHE A 8 -1.23 7.46 16.15
N ASP A 9 -0.85 6.40 16.85
CA ASP A 9 -1.42 6.05 18.14
C ASP A 9 -0.89 6.95 19.27
N GLU A 10 -1.37 6.71 20.49
CA GLU A 10 -0.99 7.48 21.69
C GLU A 10 0.52 7.39 22.01
N ASN A 11 1.22 6.37 21.50
CA ASN A 11 2.66 6.20 21.66
C ASN A 11 3.45 6.79 20.48
N GLY A 12 2.77 7.48 19.57
CA GLY A 12 3.37 8.05 18.37
C GLY A 12 3.77 7.01 17.32
N GLN A 13 3.18 5.81 17.33
CA GLN A 13 3.42 4.78 16.32
C GLN A 13 2.41 4.91 15.17
N PRO A 14 2.84 4.76 13.90
CA PRO A 14 1.94 4.84 12.76
C PRO A 14 0.90 3.70 12.82
N ALA A 15 -0.37 4.03 12.57
CA ALA A 15 -1.48 3.11 12.80
C ALA A 15 -2.41 3.00 11.59
N ILE A 16 -2.68 1.77 11.16
CA ILE A 16 -3.78 1.47 10.24
C ILE A 16 -5.10 1.63 11.00
N LEU A 17 -6.02 2.40 10.44
CA LEU A 17 -7.35 2.63 10.99
C LEU A 17 -8.42 1.92 10.19
N THR A 18 -9.48 1.51 10.89
CA THR A 18 -10.73 1.14 10.22
C THR A 18 -11.48 2.39 9.78
N LEU A 19 -12.32 2.29 8.75
CA LEU A 19 -13.18 3.39 8.30
C LEU A 19 -14.07 3.87 9.45
N ALA A 20 -14.62 2.95 10.24
CA ALA A 20 -15.43 3.27 11.41
C ALA A 20 -14.64 4.09 12.45
N ARG A 21 -13.38 3.74 12.73
CA ARG A 21 -12.52 4.51 13.66
C ARG A 21 -12.18 5.89 13.11
N LEU A 22 -11.92 6.00 11.82
CA LEU A 22 -11.67 7.28 11.18
C LEU A 22 -12.92 8.19 11.26
N ILE A 23 -14.11 7.66 10.99
CA ILE A 23 -15.38 8.38 11.13
C ILE A 23 -15.58 8.85 12.57
N ASP A 24 -15.37 7.96 13.53
CA ASP A 24 -15.51 8.25 14.96
C ASP A 24 -14.54 9.36 15.42
N ALA A 25 -13.28 9.31 15.01
CA ALA A 25 -12.30 10.38 15.26
C ALA A 25 -12.73 11.72 14.64
N LEU A 26 -13.15 11.72 13.37
CA LEU A 26 -13.60 12.91 12.66
C LEU A 26 -14.93 13.46 13.19
N SER A 27 -15.75 12.64 13.84
CA SER A 27 -16.99 13.10 14.48
C SER A 27 -16.75 13.99 15.70
N ARG A 28 -15.56 13.92 16.30
CA ARG A 28 -15.12 14.74 17.44
C ARG A 28 -14.40 16.02 17.01
N ASP A 29 -14.10 16.16 15.72
CA ASP A 29 -13.49 17.35 15.13
C ASP A 29 -14.61 18.33 14.72
N GLU A 30 -14.84 19.34 15.55
CA GLU A 30 -15.93 20.31 15.35
C GLU A 30 -15.80 21.07 14.02
N ASP A 31 -14.57 21.41 13.61
CA ASP A 31 -14.30 22.09 12.35
C ASP A 31 -14.65 21.18 11.18
N PHE A 32 -14.19 19.92 11.19
CA PHE A 32 -14.52 18.96 10.15
C PHE A 32 -16.03 18.72 10.05
N VAL A 33 -16.72 18.52 11.18
CA VAL A 33 -18.18 18.31 11.21
C VAL A 33 -18.92 19.54 10.66
N SER A 34 -18.48 20.75 11.01
CA SER A 34 -19.10 21.99 10.52
C SER A 34 -18.98 22.12 9.00
N VAL A 35 -17.79 21.86 8.46
CA VAL A 35 -17.52 21.89 7.01
C VAL A 35 -18.29 20.79 6.29
N ALA A 36 -18.36 19.57 6.84
CA ALA A 36 -19.10 18.46 6.26
C ALA A 36 -20.60 18.77 6.15
N LYS A 37 -21.19 19.42 7.17
CA LYS A 37 -22.60 19.87 7.13
C LYS A 37 -22.87 20.93 6.06
N LEU A 38 -21.90 21.79 5.76
CA LEU A 38 -22.02 22.77 4.67
C LEU A 38 -21.84 22.11 3.30
N TYR A 39 -20.87 21.20 3.19
CA TYR A 39 -20.55 20.46 1.97
C TYR A 39 -21.69 19.54 1.53
N ALA A 40 -22.30 18.80 2.47
CA ALA A 40 -23.35 17.80 2.19
C ALA A 40 -24.43 17.79 3.30
N PRO A 41 -25.32 18.80 3.38
CA PRO A 41 -26.23 19.04 4.51
C PRO A 41 -27.28 17.96 4.77
N ARG A 42 -27.53 17.07 3.80
CA ARG A 42 -28.55 16.02 3.86
C ARG A 42 -27.95 14.61 3.91
N THR A 43 -26.64 14.52 4.11
CA THR A 43 -25.89 13.26 4.14
C THR A 43 -25.33 13.07 5.54
N ASP A 44 -25.43 11.85 6.08
CA ASP A 44 -24.81 11.53 7.36
C ASP A 44 -23.27 11.58 7.25
N LEU A 45 -22.59 11.93 8.35
CA LEU A 45 -21.14 12.12 8.35
C LEU A 45 -20.38 10.87 7.90
N ALA A 46 -20.85 9.67 8.29
CA ALA A 46 -20.21 8.42 7.93
C ALA A 46 -20.19 8.22 6.41
N LYS A 47 -21.33 8.48 5.75
CA LYS A 47 -21.42 8.45 4.29
C LYS A 47 -20.57 9.53 3.61
N VAL A 48 -20.53 10.76 4.15
CA VAL A 48 -19.65 11.82 3.62
C VAL A 48 -18.18 11.38 3.65
N VAL A 49 -17.70 10.86 4.79
CA VAL A 49 -16.31 10.39 4.94
C VAL A 49 -16.02 9.22 4.00
N ALA A 50 -16.95 8.26 3.89
CA ALA A 50 -16.83 7.13 2.97
C ALA A 50 -16.73 7.57 1.51
N GLU A 51 -17.56 8.52 1.09
CA GLU A 51 -17.53 9.08 -0.28
C GLU A 51 -16.23 9.84 -0.56
N LEU A 52 -15.75 10.65 0.39
CA LEU A 52 -14.50 11.38 0.26
C LEU A 52 -13.28 10.46 0.13
N ILE A 53 -13.21 9.38 0.91
CA ILE A 53 -12.03 8.51 0.90
C ILE A 53 -11.98 7.55 -0.30
N THR A 54 -13.15 7.17 -0.85
CA THR A 54 -13.34 6.14 -1.90
C THR A 54 -12.54 6.38 -3.18
N ASP A 55 -12.26 7.65 -3.52
CA ASP A 55 -11.52 8.02 -4.72
C ASP A 55 -10.11 8.57 -4.42
N GLU A 56 -9.77 8.74 -3.15
CA GLU A 56 -8.50 9.32 -2.68
C GLU A 56 -7.52 8.28 -2.11
N HIS A 57 -7.93 7.00 -2.09
CA HIS A 57 -7.09 5.88 -1.68
C HIS A 57 -6.50 5.11 -2.87
N VAL A 58 -5.32 4.53 -2.66
CA VAL A 58 -4.75 3.51 -3.55
C VAL A 58 -4.32 2.29 -2.71
N PRO A 59 -4.60 1.04 -3.15
CA PRO A 59 -4.16 -0.15 -2.43
C PRO A 59 -2.65 -0.24 -2.26
N PHE A 60 -2.21 -0.68 -1.08
CA PHE A 60 -0.80 -0.88 -0.74
C PHE A 60 -0.09 -1.86 -1.67
N LEU A 61 -0.79 -2.93 -2.09
CA LEU A 61 -0.23 -4.03 -2.88
C LEU A 61 -0.48 -3.84 -4.38
N SER A 62 0.55 -4.05 -5.22
CA SER A 62 0.45 -3.90 -6.67
C SER A 62 -0.64 -4.76 -7.31
N ALA A 63 -0.82 -6.00 -6.84
CA ALA A 63 -1.85 -6.94 -7.29
C ALA A 63 -3.29 -6.44 -7.08
N LEU A 64 -3.49 -5.47 -6.19
CA LEU A 64 -4.79 -4.82 -5.94
C LEU A 64 -4.96 -3.51 -6.71
N ARG A 65 -3.90 -2.99 -7.33
CA ARG A 65 -3.86 -1.74 -8.11
C ARG A 65 -3.99 -1.99 -9.61
N TYR A 66 -3.23 -2.96 -10.12
CA TYR A 66 -3.01 -3.16 -11.55
C TYR A 66 -3.77 -4.36 -12.11
N LYS A 67 -4.14 -4.25 -13.39
CA LYS A 67 -4.50 -5.38 -14.23
C LYS A 67 -3.24 -6.14 -14.65
N PRO A 68 -3.35 -7.34 -15.26
CA PRO A 68 -2.18 -8.10 -15.72
C PRO A 68 -1.21 -7.30 -16.60
N SER A 69 -1.71 -6.40 -17.46
CA SER A 69 -0.86 -5.53 -18.28
C SER A 69 -0.05 -4.53 -17.44
N GLY A 70 -0.63 -3.98 -16.38
CA GLY A 70 0.05 -3.08 -15.47
C GLY A 70 1.06 -3.78 -14.56
N LEU A 71 0.78 -5.03 -14.16
CA LEU A 71 1.74 -5.86 -13.41
C LEU A 71 2.99 -6.17 -14.24
N LYS A 72 2.82 -6.46 -15.54
CA LYS A 72 3.96 -6.64 -16.45
C LYS A 72 4.84 -5.38 -16.51
N LYS A 73 4.20 -4.21 -16.69
CA LYS A 73 4.93 -2.93 -16.68
C LYS A 73 5.61 -2.69 -15.34
N ARG A 74 4.97 -3.04 -14.22
CA ARG A 74 5.53 -2.90 -12.88
C ARG A 74 6.83 -3.68 -12.73
N ALA A 75 6.86 -4.93 -13.22
CA ALA A 75 8.09 -5.72 -13.25
C ALA A 75 9.19 -5.05 -14.09
N ASP A 76 8.86 -4.54 -15.29
CA ASP A 76 9.82 -3.81 -16.13
C ASP A 76 10.37 -2.56 -15.42
N TRP A 77 9.54 -1.85 -14.65
CA TRP A 77 9.95 -0.70 -13.85
C TRP A 77 10.83 -1.09 -12.66
N GLU A 78 10.52 -2.19 -11.98
CA GLU A 78 11.33 -2.70 -10.87
C GLU A 78 12.73 -3.12 -11.33
N GLU A 79 12.84 -3.77 -12.50
CA GLU A 79 14.15 -4.08 -13.11
C GLU A 79 14.95 -2.79 -13.40
N VAL A 80 14.31 -1.75 -13.93
CA VAL A 80 14.95 -0.45 -14.17
C VAL A 80 15.43 0.18 -12.86
N TRP A 81 14.62 0.17 -11.80
CA TRP A 81 15.04 0.69 -10.49
C TRP A 81 16.20 -0.11 -9.89
N ASP A 82 16.21 -1.43 -10.06
CA ASP A 82 17.32 -2.26 -9.61
C ASP A 82 18.62 -1.91 -10.34
N LEU A 83 18.56 -1.64 -11.65
CA LEU A 83 19.71 -1.16 -12.43
C LEU A 83 20.16 0.23 -11.98
N GLN A 84 19.23 1.14 -11.69
CA GLN A 84 19.55 2.47 -11.17
C GLN A 84 20.21 2.42 -9.80
N ARG A 85 19.76 1.54 -8.89
CA ARG A 85 20.44 1.32 -7.60
C ARG A 85 21.86 0.77 -7.79
N LYS A 86 22.07 -0.10 -8.78
CA LYS A 86 23.41 -0.60 -9.13
C LYS A 86 24.30 0.51 -9.72
N GLU A 87 23.72 1.42 -10.51
CA GLU A 87 24.39 2.63 -10.97
C GLU A 87 24.82 3.49 -9.77
N ASP A 88 23.89 3.80 -8.86
CA ASP A 88 24.18 4.63 -7.68
C ASP A 88 25.29 4.05 -6.80
N ALA A 89 25.33 2.72 -6.65
CA ALA A 89 26.33 1.99 -5.87
C ALA A 89 27.69 1.78 -6.58
N ALA A 90 27.80 2.12 -7.86
CA ALA A 90 29.04 1.88 -8.63
C ALA A 90 30.19 2.77 -8.14
N PRO A 91 31.44 2.26 -8.14
CA PRO A 91 32.58 2.90 -7.46
C PRO A 91 33.08 4.18 -8.13
N ASP A 92 32.82 4.37 -9.43
CA ASP A 92 33.30 5.50 -10.20
C ASP A 92 32.40 5.85 -11.40
N GLU A 93 32.60 7.06 -11.95
CA GLU A 93 31.82 7.57 -13.09
C GLU A 93 31.88 6.70 -14.36
N PRO A 94 33.03 6.12 -14.76
CA PRO A 94 33.07 5.15 -15.86
C PRO A 94 32.14 3.95 -15.63
N ALA A 95 32.13 3.36 -14.44
CA ALA A 95 31.26 2.24 -14.10
C ALA A 95 29.78 2.66 -14.09
N LYS A 96 29.45 3.82 -13.50
CA LYS A 96 28.10 4.41 -13.53
C LYS A 96 27.59 4.57 -14.95
N ARG A 97 28.39 5.20 -15.81
CA ARG A 97 28.05 5.42 -17.22
C ARG A 97 27.76 4.13 -17.95
N LYS A 98 28.58 3.09 -17.75
CA LYS A 98 28.37 1.78 -18.39
C LYS A 98 27.02 1.17 -17.99
N ILE A 99 26.63 1.27 -16.72
CA ILE A 99 25.33 0.78 -16.25
C ILE A 99 24.22 1.63 -16.84
N ARG A 100 24.29 2.96 -16.69
CA ARG A 100 23.30 3.92 -17.20
C ARG A 100 22.97 3.71 -18.67
N ASP A 101 23.99 3.52 -19.50
CA ASP A 101 23.85 3.35 -20.94
C ASP A 101 23.17 2.01 -21.31
N SER A 102 23.07 1.05 -20.37
CA SER A 102 22.37 -0.22 -20.52
C SER A 102 20.93 -0.22 -20.00
N ILE A 103 20.51 0.81 -19.26
CA ILE A 103 19.17 0.87 -18.65
C ILE A 103 18.13 1.14 -19.74
N PRO A 104 17.15 0.25 -19.94
CA PRO A 104 16.09 0.49 -20.91
C PRO A 104 15.13 1.58 -20.42
N VAL A 105 14.48 2.27 -21.35
CA VAL A 105 13.39 3.19 -21.00
C VAL A 105 12.16 2.36 -20.62
N PRO A 106 11.65 2.45 -19.38
CA PRO A 106 10.50 1.65 -18.96
C PRO A 106 9.22 2.07 -19.69
N PRO A 107 8.27 1.14 -19.89
CA PRO A 107 7.01 1.44 -20.55
C PRO A 107 6.13 2.38 -19.72
N LYS A 108 5.44 3.32 -20.38
CA LYS A 108 4.47 4.20 -19.71
C LYS A 108 3.17 3.45 -19.40
N TYR A 109 2.57 3.76 -18.27
CA TYR A 109 1.24 3.30 -17.91
C TYR A 109 0.14 4.07 -18.65
N THR A 110 -1.01 3.43 -18.78
CA THR A 110 -2.27 3.99 -19.29
C THR A 110 -3.41 3.63 -18.34
N SER A 111 -4.58 4.24 -18.49
CA SER A 111 -5.77 3.88 -17.71
C SER A 111 -6.17 2.40 -17.86
N ALA A 112 -5.83 1.76 -18.99
CA ALA A 112 -6.11 0.35 -19.24
C ALA A 112 -5.28 -0.60 -18.37
N ASP A 113 -4.23 -0.11 -17.70
CA ASP A 113 -3.35 -0.90 -16.84
C ASP A 113 -3.82 -0.94 -15.38
N PHE A 114 -4.76 -0.08 -14.99
CA PHE A 114 -5.27 0.02 -13.62
C PHE A 114 -6.64 -0.67 -13.47
N LEU A 115 -6.90 -1.17 -12.26
CA LEU A 115 -8.18 -1.77 -11.91
C LEU A 115 -9.29 -0.73 -11.74
N ARG A 116 -8.98 0.48 -11.27
CA ARG A 116 -9.93 1.60 -11.12
C ARG A 116 -9.45 2.88 -11.78
N PRO A 117 -10.35 3.71 -12.34
CA PRO A 117 -10.00 5.04 -12.86
C PRO A 117 -9.42 5.99 -11.81
N SER A 118 -9.85 5.90 -10.54
CA SER A 118 -9.31 6.68 -9.42
C SER A 118 -7.82 6.39 -9.21
N TYR A 119 -7.40 5.12 -9.28
CA TYR A 119 -5.99 4.75 -9.13
C TYR A 119 -5.14 5.30 -10.27
N TRP A 120 -5.63 5.24 -11.51
CA TRP A 120 -4.97 5.88 -12.64
C TRP A 120 -4.82 7.39 -12.44
N ARG A 121 -5.86 8.06 -11.93
CA ARG A 121 -5.84 9.51 -11.66
C ARG A 121 -4.78 9.86 -10.62
N ALA A 122 -4.65 9.04 -9.57
CA ALA A 122 -3.66 9.22 -8.51
C ALA A 122 -2.21 8.93 -8.98
N ARG A 123 -2.01 7.98 -9.90
CA ARG A 123 -0.67 7.46 -10.25
C ARG A 123 -0.11 7.98 -11.58
N GLY A 124 -0.97 8.12 -12.57
CA GLY A 124 -0.64 8.61 -13.91
C GLY A 124 0.38 7.73 -14.66
N LYS A 125 0.92 8.30 -15.75
CA LYS A 125 1.71 7.58 -16.76
C LYS A 125 3.05 7.01 -16.27
N LEU A 126 3.56 7.52 -15.15
CA LEU A 126 4.83 7.10 -14.54
C LEU A 126 4.63 6.43 -13.18
N ASP A 127 3.37 6.15 -12.81
CA ASP A 127 3.02 5.51 -11.55
C ASP A 127 3.50 6.24 -10.27
N VAL A 128 3.67 7.57 -10.34
CA VAL A 128 4.10 8.37 -9.20
C VAL A 128 2.98 8.43 -8.15
N PRO A 129 3.23 8.06 -6.88
CA PRO A 129 2.24 8.19 -5.81
C PRO A 129 1.72 9.63 -5.67
N LYS A 130 0.40 9.82 -5.73
CA LYS A 130 -0.28 11.11 -5.42
C LYS A 130 -1.61 10.92 -4.70
N GLU A 131 -1.91 9.71 -4.29
CA GLU A 131 -3.03 9.42 -3.40
C GLU A 131 -2.83 10.06 -2.03
N ARG A 132 -3.93 10.24 -1.28
CA ARG A 132 -3.89 10.83 0.07
C ARG A 132 -3.90 9.74 1.14
N PHE A 133 -4.46 8.58 0.80
CA PHE A 133 -4.58 7.44 1.69
C PHE A 133 -4.11 6.14 1.02
N ILE A 134 -3.65 5.22 1.85
CA ILE A 134 -3.29 3.87 1.44
C ILE A 134 -4.41 2.96 1.95
N SER A 135 -4.98 2.09 1.13
CA SER A 135 -5.95 1.10 1.61
C SER A 135 -5.32 -0.28 1.77
N TYR A 136 -5.77 -1.02 2.78
CA TYR A 136 -5.31 -2.37 3.09
C TYR A 136 -6.46 -3.38 3.02
N GLY A 137 -6.14 -4.61 2.62
CA GLY A 137 -7.13 -5.69 2.46
C GLY A 137 -6.71 -6.72 1.42
N GLN A 138 -7.65 -7.61 1.09
CA GLN A 138 -7.41 -8.78 0.23
C GLN A 138 -8.13 -8.70 -1.12
N ALA A 139 -8.90 -7.63 -1.34
CA ALA A 139 -9.70 -7.45 -2.53
C ALA A 139 -9.68 -5.99 -2.97
N ASN A 140 -9.88 -5.78 -4.27
CA ASN A 140 -10.14 -4.45 -4.80
C ASN A 140 -11.60 -4.10 -4.54
N THR A 141 -11.86 -3.31 -3.50
CA THR A 141 -13.17 -2.76 -3.19
C THR A 141 -13.16 -1.24 -3.39
N ALA A 142 -14.33 -0.67 -3.70
CA ALA A 142 -14.45 0.77 -3.90
C ALA A 142 -14.21 1.56 -2.61
N THR A 143 -14.71 1.03 -1.49
CA THR A 143 -14.54 1.60 -0.15
C THR A 143 -14.05 0.50 0.78
N PRO A 144 -12.73 0.27 0.90
CA PRO A 144 -12.15 -0.69 1.83
C PRO A 144 -12.45 -0.36 3.30
N GLU A 145 -12.22 -1.34 4.18
CA GLU A 145 -12.40 -1.14 5.63
C GLU A 145 -11.15 -0.54 6.29
N LEU A 146 -9.95 -0.80 5.76
CA LEU A 146 -8.69 -0.42 6.41
C LEU A 146 -7.93 0.62 5.60
N TYR A 147 -7.46 1.66 6.29
CA TYR A 147 -6.72 2.77 5.70
C TYR A 147 -5.47 3.12 6.50
N GLY A 148 -4.49 3.64 5.80
CA GLY A 148 -3.34 4.35 6.33
C GLY A 148 -3.14 5.65 5.58
N TRP A 149 -2.13 6.42 6.00
CA TRP A 149 -1.85 7.74 5.44
C TRP A 149 -0.73 7.69 4.41
N ALA A 150 -0.94 8.31 3.25
CA ALA A 150 0.09 8.36 2.22
C ALA A 150 1.28 9.28 2.57
N GLY A 151 1.20 10.03 3.68
CA GLY A 151 2.31 10.86 4.18
C GLY A 151 3.33 10.10 5.04
N TRP A 152 3.12 8.81 5.31
CA TRP A 152 4.12 7.97 5.98
C TRP A 152 5.37 7.76 5.12
N ASP A 153 6.54 7.67 5.76
CA ASP A 153 7.73 7.10 5.12
C ASP A 153 7.60 5.56 4.98
N HIS A 154 8.54 4.93 4.25
CA HIS A 154 8.47 3.49 4.02
C HIS A 154 8.62 2.66 5.30
N ARG A 155 9.41 3.14 6.27
CA ARG A 155 9.57 2.51 7.59
C ARG A 155 8.28 2.61 8.39
N GLU A 156 7.63 3.76 8.41
CA GLU A 156 6.36 3.98 9.09
C GLU A 156 5.24 3.11 8.48
N GLN A 157 5.20 3.00 7.15
CA GLN A 157 4.27 2.11 6.46
C GLN A 157 4.52 0.63 6.82
N ALA A 158 5.79 0.21 6.86
CA ALA A 158 6.18 -1.15 7.26
C ALA A 158 5.82 -1.44 8.73
N GLN A 159 6.05 -0.47 9.62
CA GLN A 159 5.70 -0.55 11.03
C GLN A 159 4.20 -0.70 11.23
N ALA A 160 3.39 0.15 10.58
CA ALA A 160 1.93 0.10 10.68
C ALA A 160 1.38 -1.24 10.18
N LEU A 161 1.94 -1.76 9.07
CA LEU A 161 1.57 -3.05 8.48
C LEU A 161 1.92 -4.21 9.42
N ALA A 162 3.16 -4.23 9.93
CA ALA A 162 3.64 -5.25 10.85
C ALA A 162 2.83 -5.26 12.15
N THR A 163 2.61 -4.10 12.76
CA THR A 163 1.79 -3.97 13.97
C THR A 163 0.37 -4.49 13.72
N TYR A 164 -0.24 -4.16 12.58
CA TYR A 164 -1.60 -4.60 12.26
C TYR A 164 -1.72 -6.13 12.23
N PHE A 165 -0.90 -6.83 11.44
CA PHE A 165 -1.00 -8.28 11.34
C PHE A 165 -0.41 -9.04 12.54
N THR A 166 0.39 -8.37 13.39
CA THR A 166 0.82 -8.94 14.68
C THR A 166 -0.34 -8.99 15.68
N ASN A 167 -1.14 -7.93 15.70
CA ASN A 167 -2.21 -7.75 16.68
C ASN A 167 -3.58 -8.26 16.21
N THR A 168 -3.67 -8.72 14.96
CA THR A 168 -4.88 -9.27 14.37
C THR A 168 -4.67 -10.76 14.11
N ALA A 169 -5.57 -11.60 14.62
CA ALA A 169 -5.55 -13.02 14.31
C ALA A 169 -5.98 -13.23 12.84
N LEU A 170 -5.01 -13.48 11.96
CA LEU A 170 -5.22 -13.70 10.54
C LEU A 170 -4.83 -15.14 10.18
N SER A 171 -5.66 -15.79 9.36
CA SER A 171 -5.30 -17.05 8.71
C SER A 171 -4.21 -16.84 7.66
N THR A 172 -3.63 -17.94 7.14
CA THR A 172 -2.65 -17.88 6.03
C THR A 172 -3.19 -17.11 4.83
N GLU A 173 -4.42 -17.38 4.41
CA GLU A 173 -5.06 -16.68 3.29
C GLU A 173 -5.17 -15.19 3.56
N GLU A 174 -5.53 -14.82 4.79
CA GLU A 174 -5.76 -13.43 5.15
C GLU A 174 -4.48 -12.62 5.34
N ILE A 175 -3.41 -13.22 5.89
CA ILE A 175 -2.13 -12.54 6.15
C ILE A 175 -1.26 -12.42 4.89
N THR A 176 -1.40 -13.35 3.92
CA THR A 176 -0.56 -13.42 2.72
C THR A 176 -0.43 -12.07 1.99
N PRO A 177 -1.50 -11.34 1.65
CA PRO A 177 -1.35 -10.05 0.97
C PRO A 177 -0.65 -8.98 1.81
N PHE A 178 -0.78 -9.02 3.15
CA PHE A 178 -0.07 -8.09 4.03
C PHE A 178 1.43 -8.39 4.04
N LEU A 179 1.84 -9.67 4.06
CA LEU A 179 3.24 -10.07 3.91
C LEU A 179 3.77 -9.71 2.51
N ALA A 180 2.96 -9.87 1.46
CA ALA A 180 3.32 -9.46 0.10
C ALA A 180 3.53 -7.95 0.00
N GLY A 181 2.71 -7.14 0.66
CA GLY A 181 2.93 -5.69 0.70
C GLY A 181 4.20 -5.31 1.47
N LEU A 182 4.51 -6.02 2.56
CA LEU A 182 5.78 -5.82 3.27
C LEU A 182 6.99 -6.23 2.41
N LEU A 183 6.83 -7.24 1.56
CA LEU A 183 7.83 -7.61 0.55
C LEU A 183 8.01 -6.52 -0.52
N GLU A 184 6.92 -5.94 -1.04
CA GLU A 184 6.99 -4.83 -2.01
C GLU A 184 7.63 -3.55 -1.43
N LEU A 185 7.54 -3.33 -0.12
CA LEU A 185 8.21 -2.22 0.56
C LEU A 185 9.72 -2.45 0.78
N GLN A 186 10.16 -3.71 0.77
CA GLN A 186 11.52 -4.08 1.18
C GLN A 186 12.64 -3.37 0.39
N PRO A 187 12.59 -3.21 -0.94
CA PRO A 187 13.65 -2.51 -1.68
C PRO A 187 13.80 -1.05 -1.23
N TRP A 188 12.70 -0.39 -0.87
CA TRP A 188 12.70 0.99 -0.38
C TRP A 188 13.23 1.10 1.04
N LEU A 189 12.92 0.11 1.89
CA LEU A 189 13.51 0.00 3.22
C LEU A 189 15.03 -0.15 3.11
N PHE A 190 15.54 -1.03 2.27
CA PHE A 190 16.99 -1.15 2.07
C PHE A 190 17.61 0.10 1.46
N GLN A 191 16.90 0.81 0.58
CA GLN A 191 17.44 2.02 -0.02
C GLN A 191 17.54 3.18 0.98
N TRP A 192 16.51 3.39 1.80
CA TRP A 192 16.36 4.61 2.60
C TRP A 192 16.45 4.41 4.12
N HIS A 193 16.36 3.18 4.60
CA HIS A 193 16.28 2.84 6.02
C HIS A 193 17.23 1.66 6.38
N HIS A 194 18.43 1.65 5.79
CA HIS A 194 19.47 0.64 6.03
C HIS A 194 20.48 1.02 7.13
N GLU A 195 20.44 2.26 7.63
CA GLU A 195 21.31 2.69 8.71
C GLU A 195 20.89 2.08 10.05
N PHE A 196 21.86 1.95 10.97
CA PHE A 196 21.59 1.45 12.31
C PHE A 196 20.65 2.38 13.07
N ASP A 197 19.57 1.81 13.61
CA ASP A 197 18.60 2.48 14.46
C ASP A 197 18.51 1.73 15.80
N MET A 198 18.66 2.46 16.91
CA MET A 198 18.61 1.89 18.25
C MET A 198 17.27 1.22 18.57
N LEU A 199 16.16 1.73 18.03
CA LEU A 199 14.83 1.15 18.26
C LEU A 199 14.73 -0.28 17.73
N TYR A 200 15.42 -0.55 16.62
CA TYR A 200 15.42 -1.85 15.95
C TYR A 200 16.63 -2.71 16.33
N SER A 201 17.57 -2.18 17.12
CA SER A 201 18.86 -2.82 17.45
C SER A 201 19.60 -3.31 16.20
N GLY A 202 19.52 -2.54 15.11
CA GLY A 202 19.93 -2.91 13.77
C GLY A 202 19.34 -1.94 12.75
N SER A 203 19.40 -2.25 11.46
CA SER A 203 18.69 -1.44 10.47
C SER A 203 17.19 -1.78 10.46
N PRO A 204 16.29 -0.78 10.31
CA PRO A 204 14.87 -1.06 10.09
C PRO A 204 14.64 -2.00 8.90
N ALA A 205 15.43 -1.88 7.83
CA ALA A 205 15.34 -2.75 6.67
C ALA A 205 15.57 -4.24 7.00
N ASP A 206 16.64 -4.54 7.74
CA ASP A 206 16.95 -5.92 8.15
C ASP A 206 15.93 -6.45 9.15
N PHE A 207 15.47 -5.61 10.07
CA PHE A 207 14.43 -5.97 11.04
C PHE A 207 13.15 -6.43 10.33
N PHE A 208 12.61 -5.61 9.42
CA PHE A 208 11.37 -5.96 8.71
C PHE A 208 11.55 -7.13 7.73
N ALA A 209 12.75 -7.29 7.14
CA ALA A 209 13.06 -8.46 6.33
C ALA A 209 13.00 -9.74 7.16
N GLY A 210 13.70 -9.78 8.29
CA GLY A 210 13.72 -10.92 9.20
C GLY A 210 12.33 -11.21 9.79
N TYR A 211 11.60 -10.17 10.18
CA TYR A 211 10.26 -10.32 10.73
C TYR A 211 9.26 -10.88 9.69
N ARG A 212 9.31 -10.39 8.44
CA ARG A 212 8.50 -10.95 7.35
C ARG A 212 8.85 -12.42 7.10
N GLN A 213 10.14 -12.76 7.02
CA GLN A 213 10.59 -14.14 6.79
C GLN A 213 10.15 -15.09 7.90
N GLN A 214 10.21 -14.66 9.17
CA GLN A 214 9.69 -15.44 10.28
C GLN A 214 8.19 -15.73 10.08
N LYS A 215 7.39 -14.70 9.78
CA LYS A 215 5.94 -14.85 9.55
C LYS A 215 5.63 -15.70 8.32
N GLN A 216 6.38 -15.56 7.23
CA GLN A 216 6.28 -16.46 6.07
C GLN A 216 6.50 -17.91 6.49
N GLY A 217 7.54 -18.20 7.28
CA GLY A 217 7.84 -19.53 7.79
C GLY A 217 6.74 -20.13 8.66
N GLU A 218 6.15 -19.32 9.56
CA GLU A 218 5.00 -19.73 10.40
C GLU A 218 3.78 -20.16 9.57
N HIS A 219 3.62 -19.59 8.36
CA HIS A 219 2.51 -19.86 7.46
C HIS A 219 2.87 -20.79 6.28
N GLY A 220 4.11 -21.27 6.20
CA GLY A 220 4.57 -22.14 5.10
C GLY A 220 4.62 -21.45 3.73
N LEU A 221 4.86 -20.12 3.71
CA LEU A 221 4.89 -19.31 2.49
C LEU A 221 6.34 -19.01 2.06
N THR A 222 6.56 -18.91 0.76
CA THR A 222 7.81 -18.46 0.14
C THR A 222 7.69 -17.02 -0.36
N ASP A 223 8.81 -16.40 -0.75
CA ASP A 223 8.76 -15.10 -1.43
C ASP A 223 8.00 -15.18 -2.77
N ASP A 224 8.07 -16.32 -3.46
CA ASP A 224 7.37 -16.50 -4.73
C ASP A 224 5.86 -16.59 -4.52
N ASP A 225 5.39 -17.25 -3.45
CA ASP A 225 3.97 -17.23 -3.07
C ASP A 225 3.47 -15.79 -2.85
N LEU A 226 4.30 -14.94 -2.24
CA LEU A 226 3.97 -13.53 -2.02
C LEU A 226 3.95 -12.72 -3.33
N ARG A 227 4.94 -12.91 -4.22
CA ARG A 227 5.02 -12.21 -5.52
C ARG A 227 3.89 -12.64 -6.47
N ASP A 228 3.53 -13.91 -6.44
CA ASP A 228 2.50 -14.49 -7.29
C ASP A 228 1.09 -14.36 -6.72
N TRP A 229 0.94 -13.90 -5.48
CA TRP A 229 -0.36 -13.69 -4.87
C TRP A 229 -1.24 -12.77 -5.72
N ARG A 230 -2.48 -13.20 -5.96
CA ARG A 230 -3.51 -12.40 -6.64
C ARG A 230 -4.79 -12.44 -5.81
N PRO A 231 -5.61 -11.37 -5.82
CA PRO A 231 -6.90 -11.40 -5.16
C PRO A 231 -7.75 -12.54 -5.74
N PRO A 232 -8.55 -13.23 -4.91
CA PRO A 232 -9.46 -14.25 -5.40
C PRO A 232 -10.35 -13.70 -6.51
N ALA A 233 -10.60 -14.50 -7.55
CA ALA A 233 -11.51 -14.11 -8.61
C ALA A 233 -12.87 -13.75 -8.00
N ALA A 234 -13.41 -12.58 -8.36
CA ALA A 234 -14.74 -12.19 -7.91
C ALA A 234 -15.74 -13.29 -8.29
N THR A 235 -16.26 -14.01 -7.28
CA THR A 235 -17.32 -14.98 -7.51
C THR A 235 -18.53 -14.20 -7.99
N ARG A 236 -18.83 -14.29 -9.30
CA ARG A 236 -20.08 -13.78 -9.86
C ARG A 236 -21.21 -14.39 -9.04
N GLY A 237 -21.90 -13.54 -8.27
CA GLY A 237 -22.99 -13.94 -7.40
C GLY A 237 -23.93 -14.88 -8.13
N ARG A 238 -24.14 -16.06 -7.56
CA ARG A 238 -25.13 -17.04 -7.99
C ARG A 238 -26.47 -16.31 -7.96
N ARG A 239 -26.98 -15.88 -9.13
CA ARG A 239 -28.38 -15.47 -9.26
C ARG A 239 -29.21 -16.65 -8.76
N ALA A 240 -29.80 -16.51 -7.58
CA ALA A 240 -30.81 -17.44 -7.13
C ALA A 240 -31.91 -17.43 -8.21
N ALA A 241 -32.02 -18.53 -8.94
CA ALA A 241 -33.15 -18.74 -9.83
C ALA A 241 -34.39 -18.78 -8.94
N VAL A 242 -35.18 -17.71 -8.99
CA VAL A 242 -36.55 -17.72 -8.48
C VAL A 242 -37.28 -18.78 -9.31
N LYS A 243 -37.56 -19.94 -8.71
CA LYS A 243 -38.51 -20.89 -9.28
C LYS A 243 -39.91 -20.29 -9.09
N GLN A 244 -40.61 -20.18 -10.21
CA GLN A 244 -42.05 -19.92 -10.30
C GLN A 244 -42.84 -21.07 -9.69
#